data_AF-A0A535E5W5-F1
#
_entry.id   AF-A0A535E5W5-F1
#
_cell.length_a   1.000
_cell.length_b   1.000
_cell.length_c   1.000
_cell.angle_alpha   90.00
_cell.angle_beta   90.00
_cell.angle_gamma   90.00
#
_symmetry.space_group_name_H-M   'P 1'
#
loop_
_entity.id
_entity.type
_entity.pdbx_description
1 polymer ?
#
loop_
_entity_poly.entity_id
_entity_poly.type
_entity_poly.pdbx_seq_one_letter_code
_entity_poly.pdbx_strand_id
1 'polypeptide(L)'
;MTTPDWMIYLIAEQASFTGVVTRDRSQLDQDEELVVLSRSRLSVVTWRRSVEDAIAEWGQLLAYMPQVIRAVEVHGPRIILLPEPRLGPDNLEVADASARKRAGRLRTSYPEFTARSRDVMERYLAYRKRPDLHTLLNS
;
A
#
# COMPACT_ATOMS: atom_id res chain seq x y z
N MET A 1 -11.56 33.11 8.70
CA MET A 1 -11.60 32.62 7.31
C MET A 1 -10.79 31.35 7.26
N THR A 2 -11.40 30.25 6.81
CA THR A 2 -10.69 28.99 6.56
C THR A 2 -9.84 29.15 5.31
N THR A 3 -8.61 28.62 5.33
CA THR A 3 -7.77 28.50 4.14
C THR A 3 -8.54 27.67 3.09
N PRO A 4 -8.69 28.15 1.85
CA PRO A 4 -9.28 27.34 0.79
C PRO A 4 -8.31 26.21 0.40
N ASP A 5 -8.86 25.05 0.01
CA ASP A 5 -8.06 23.83 -0.22
C ASP A 5 -7.07 23.98 -1.39
N TRP A 6 -7.43 24.71 -2.44
CA TRP A 6 -6.55 24.96 -3.60
C TRP A 6 -5.26 25.68 -3.21
N MET A 7 -5.30 26.45 -2.13
CA MET A 7 -4.12 27.14 -1.61
C MET A 7 -3.12 26.13 -1.04
N ILE A 8 -3.58 24.99 -0.52
CA ILE A 8 -2.72 23.90 -0.04
C ILE A 8 -1.89 23.34 -1.20
N TYR A 9 -2.48 23.20 -2.39
CA TYR A 9 -1.76 22.74 -3.57
C TYR A 9 -0.66 23.74 -3.97
N LEU A 10 -0.96 25.03 -4.02
CA LEU A 10 0.06 26.04 -4.32
C LEU A 10 1.20 26.05 -3.28
N ILE A 11 0.88 25.94 -1.99
CA ILE A 11 1.87 25.87 -0.91
C ILE A 11 2.73 24.61 -1.05
N ALA A 12 2.12 23.46 -1.36
CA ALA A 12 2.84 22.20 -1.54
C ALA A 12 3.78 22.27 -2.74
N GLU A 13 3.35 22.87 -3.85
CA GLU A 13 4.19 23.07 -5.02
C GLU A 13 5.35 24.03 -4.73
N GLN A 14 5.08 25.14 -4.02
CA GLN A 14 6.12 26.07 -3.59
C GLN A 14 7.16 25.39 -2.68
N ALA A 15 6.72 24.46 -1.83
CA ALA A 15 7.59 23.62 -0.99
C ALA A 15 8.24 22.45 -1.75
N SER A 16 8.09 22.38 -3.07
CA SER A 16 8.69 21.35 -3.94
C SER A 16 8.23 19.93 -3.65
N PHE A 17 7.02 19.75 -3.09
CA PHE A 17 6.41 18.43 -3.04
C PHE A 17 6.03 17.97 -4.45
N THR A 18 6.12 16.66 -4.69
CA THR A 18 5.73 16.03 -5.96
C THR A 18 4.29 15.55 -5.95
N GLY A 19 3.67 15.48 -4.77
CA GLY A 19 2.26 15.21 -4.64
C GLY A 19 1.68 15.42 -3.25
N VAL A 20 0.36 15.47 -3.20
CA VAL A 20 -0.46 15.63 -1.99
C VAL A 20 -1.45 14.46 -1.93
N VAL A 21 -1.71 13.98 -0.72
CA VAL A 21 -2.76 12.99 -0.48
C VAL A 21 -3.91 13.68 0.22
N THR A 22 -5.12 13.55 -0.31
CA THR A 22 -6.35 14.10 0.29
C THR A 22 -7.41 13.02 0.41
N ARG A 23 -8.12 13.01 1.55
CA ARG A 23 -9.29 12.16 1.78
C ARG A 23 -10.57 12.79 1.23
N ASP A 24 -10.53 14.10 0.98
CA ASP A 24 -11.68 14.84 0.47
C ASP A 24 -11.72 14.75 -1.05
N ARG A 25 -12.49 13.77 -1.53
CA ARG A 25 -12.75 13.59 -2.96
C ARG A 25 -13.46 14.79 -3.59
N SER A 26 -14.27 15.52 -2.82
CA SER A 26 -15.10 16.61 -3.35
C SER A 26 -14.27 17.78 -3.87
N GLN A 27 -13.00 17.90 -3.45
CA GLN A 27 -12.04 18.84 -4.02
C GLN A 27 -11.88 18.65 -5.54
N LEU A 28 -12.08 17.44 -6.06
CA LEU A 28 -11.98 17.18 -7.51
C LEU A 28 -13.22 17.62 -8.30
N ASP A 29 -14.30 17.99 -7.63
CA ASP A 29 -15.53 18.49 -8.25
C ASP A 29 -15.61 20.03 -8.21
N GLN A 30 -14.56 20.70 -7.71
CA GLN A 30 -14.48 22.16 -7.60
C GLN A 30 -13.60 22.74 -8.72
N ASP A 31 -14.11 23.76 -9.42
CA ASP A 31 -13.46 24.33 -10.60
C ASP A 31 -12.10 24.94 -10.27
N GLU A 32 -12.00 25.65 -9.15
CA GLU A 32 -10.78 26.33 -8.70
C GLU A 32 -9.65 25.33 -8.43
N GLU A 33 -9.97 24.20 -7.80
CA GLU A 33 -9.05 23.10 -7.50
C GLU A 33 -8.50 22.50 -8.79
N LEU A 34 -9.39 22.20 -9.75
CA LEU A 34 -8.99 21.63 -11.04
C LEU A 34 -8.13 22.59 -11.86
N VAL A 35 -8.44 23.89 -11.84
CA VAL A 35 -7.62 24.90 -12.51
C VAL A 35 -6.22 24.97 -11.90
N VAL A 36 -6.10 24.98 -10.57
CA VAL A 36 -4.78 24.99 -9.90
C VAL A 36 -4.01 23.72 -10.23
N LEU A 37 -4.63 22.54 -10.09
CA LEU A 37 -3.98 21.27 -10.37
C LEU A 37 -3.51 21.16 -11.82
N SER A 38 -4.31 21.63 -12.79
CA SER A 38 -3.97 21.60 -14.22
C SER A 38 -2.73 22.42 -14.59
N ARG A 39 -2.38 23.42 -13.76
CA ARG A 39 -1.23 24.31 -13.96
C ARG A 39 -0.04 23.93 -13.08
N SER A 40 -0.26 23.11 -12.06
CA SER A 40 0.76 22.66 -11.11
C SER A 40 1.56 21.48 -11.64
N ARG A 41 2.71 21.22 -11.01
CA ARG A 41 3.47 19.98 -11.16
C ARG A 41 3.12 18.93 -10.09
N LEU A 42 2.03 19.14 -9.33
CA LEU A 42 1.63 18.24 -8.27
C LEU A 42 0.80 17.08 -8.77
N SER A 43 1.04 15.91 -8.19
CA SER A 43 0.10 14.80 -8.25
C SER A 43 -0.82 14.81 -7.04
N VAL A 44 -2.10 14.53 -7.23
CA VAL A 44 -3.04 14.37 -6.11
C VAL A 44 -3.44 12.91 -6.02
N VAL A 45 -3.34 12.33 -4.84
CA VAL A 45 -3.83 10.97 -4.56
C VAL A 45 -5.06 11.08 -3.68
N THR A 46 -6.15 10.45 -4.12
CA THR A 46 -7.39 10.32 -3.34
C THR A 46 -8.11 9.03 -3.72
N TRP A 47 -9.28 8.77 -3.15
CA TRP A 47 -10.06 7.55 -3.37
C TRP A 47 -11.20 7.77 -4.36
N ARG A 48 -11.58 6.70 -5.06
CA ARG A 48 -12.76 6.69 -5.95
C ARG A 48 -14.06 6.98 -5.22
N ARG A 49 -14.13 6.69 -3.93
CA ARG A 49 -15.26 6.93 -3.04
C ARG A 49 -14.72 7.36 -1.68
N SER A 50 -15.50 8.13 -0.93
CA SER A 50 -15.18 8.40 0.46
C SER A 50 -15.17 7.09 1.24
N VAL A 51 -14.15 6.91 2.09
CA VAL A 51 -14.01 5.75 2.97
C VAL A 51 -14.09 6.26 4.41
N GLU A 52 -14.94 5.63 5.22
CA GLU A 52 -15.14 6.06 6.61
C GLU A 52 -13.91 5.74 7.50
N ASP A 53 -13.25 4.61 7.23
CA ASP A 53 -12.09 4.14 8.00
C ASP A 53 -10.78 4.74 7.48
N ALA A 54 -10.26 5.72 8.23
CA ALA A 54 -8.98 6.36 7.94
C ALA A 54 -7.79 5.40 8.02
N ILE A 55 -7.82 4.39 8.90
CA ILE A 55 -6.72 3.42 9.03
C ILE A 55 -6.64 2.56 7.77
N ALA A 56 -7.79 2.13 7.26
CA ALA A 56 -7.87 1.37 6.01
C ALA A 56 -7.35 2.18 4.81
N GLU A 57 -7.70 3.48 4.73
CA GLU A 57 -7.19 4.39 3.69
C GLU A 57 -5.67 4.50 3.73
N TRP A 58 -5.08 4.83 4.90
CA TRP A 58 -3.63 4.96 5.02
C TRP A 58 -2.90 3.65 4.76
N GLY A 59 -3.43 2.53 5.27
CA GLY A 59 -2.87 1.20 5.01
C GLY A 59 -2.87 0.86 3.52
N GLN A 60 -3.96 1.18 2.81
CA GLN A 60 -4.04 0.99 1.37
C GLN A 60 -3.09 1.91 0.61
N LEU A 61 -3.01 3.20 0.99
CA LEU A 61 -2.06 4.12 0.37
C LEU A 61 -0.64 3.54 0.44
N LEU A 62 -0.21 3.12 1.63
CA LEU A 62 1.12 2.51 1.84
C LEU A 62 1.32 1.28 0.96
N ALA A 63 0.31 0.41 0.85
CA ALA A 63 0.37 -0.77 -0.01
C ALA A 63 0.47 -0.43 -1.51
N TYR A 64 -0.08 0.71 -1.94
CA TYR A 64 -0.07 1.19 -3.33
C TYR A 64 1.02 2.22 -3.63
N MET A 65 1.81 2.66 -2.64
CA MET A 65 2.84 3.68 -2.82
C MET A 65 3.82 3.38 -3.97
N PRO A 66 4.33 2.14 -4.16
CA PRO A 66 5.20 1.85 -5.30
C PRO A 66 4.56 2.13 -6.66
N GLN A 67 3.27 1.80 -6.81
CA GLN A 67 2.50 2.04 -8.04
C GLN A 67 2.19 3.52 -8.21
N VAL A 68 1.88 4.23 -7.12
CA VAL A 68 1.68 5.68 -7.12
C VAL A 68 2.96 6.39 -7.58
N ILE A 69 4.09 6.11 -6.95
CA ILE A 69 5.40 6.70 -7.31
C ILE A 69 5.71 6.44 -8.77
N ARG A 70 5.59 5.18 -9.22
CA ARG A 70 5.84 4.80 -10.62
C ARG A 70 4.93 5.56 -11.59
N ALA A 71 3.65 5.75 -11.25
CA ALA A 71 2.72 6.49 -12.09
C ALA A 71 3.14 7.97 -12.25
N VAL A 72 3.60 8.59 -11.16
CA VAL A 72 4.11 9.97 -11.17
C VAL A 72 5.41 10.07 -11.97
N GLU A 73 6.34 9.14 -11.79
CA GLU A 73 7.63 9.16 -12.50
C GLU A 73 7.48 8.93 -14.01
N VAL A 74 6.67 7.96 -14.41
CA VAL A 74 6.56 7.56 -15.83
C VAL A 74 5.70 8.52 -16.63
N HIS A 75 4.65 9.05 -16.01
CA HIS A 75 3.63 9.78 -16.74
C HIS A 75 3.44 11.22 -16.27
N GLY A 76 4.20 11.67 -15.27
CA GLY A 76 4.14 13.03 -14.74
C GLY A 76 2.91 13.31 -13.85
N PRO A 77 2.70 14.60 -13.51
CA PRO A 77 1.66 15.07 -12.59
C PRO A 77 0.26 14.63 -13.00
N ARG A 78 -0.54 14.16 -12.04
CA ARG A 78 -1.89 13.62 -12.29
C ARG A 78 -2.71 13.44 -11.03
N ILE A 79 -4.02 13.31 -11.22
CA ILE A 79 -4.95 12.84 -10.19
C ILE A 79 -4.97 11.30 -10.22
N ILE A 80 -4.65 10.68 -9.09
CA ILE A 80 -4.61 9.23 -8.88
C ILE A 80 -5.76 8.83 -7.97
N LEU A 81 -6.69 8.06 -8.52
CA LEU A 81 -7.87 7.57 -7.80
C LEU A 81 -7.68 6.12 -7.35
N LEU A 82 -7.34 5.94 -6.08
CA LEU A 82 -7.25 4.63 -5.45
C LEU A 82 -8.63 3.96 -5.39
N PRO A 83 -8.72 2.63 -5.57
CA PRO A 83 -9.96 1.92 -5.35
C PRO A 83 -10.33 1.99 -3.86
N GLU A 84 -11.59 1.76 -3.53
CA GLU A 84 -12.01 1.58 -2.14
C GLU A 84 -11.25 0.42 -1.48
N PRO A 85 -10.72 0.56 -0.26
CA PRO A 85 -10.07 -0.54 0.46
C PRO A 85 -11.13 -1.58 0.80
N ARG A 86 -10.95 -2.81 0.32
CA ARG A 86 -11.90 -3.90 0.51
C ARG A 86 -11.21 -5.10 1.11
N LEU A 87 -11.67 -5.52 2.29
CA LEU A 87 -11.34 -6.81 2.88
C LEU A 87 -12.59 -7.69 2.84
N GLY A 88 -12.70 -8.53 1.80
CA GLY A 88 -13.78 -9.52 1.68
C GLY A 88 -13.34 -10.89 2.18
N PRO A 89 -14.28 -11.80 2.50
CA PRO A 89 -13.96 -13.18 2.88
C PRO A 89 -13.09 -13.91 1.86
N ASP A 90 -13.26 -13.61 0.57
CA ASP A 90 -12.46 -14.18 -0.52
C ASP A 90 -10.98 -13.79 -0.49
N ASN A 91 -10.63 -12.73 0.25
CA ASN A 91 -9.25 -12.26 0.46
C ASN A 91 -8.63 -12.83 1.74
N LEU A 92 -9.35 -13.66 2.50
CA LEU A 92 -8.86 -14.27 3.73
C LEU A 92 -8.37 -15.69 3.45
N GLU A 93 -7.08 -15.92 3.65
CA GLU A 93 -6.51 -17.26 3.58
C GLU A 93 -6.03 -17.73 4.96
N VAL A 94 -6.36 -18.99 5.30
CA VAL A 94 -5.79 -19.65 6.47
C VAL A 94 -4.38 -20.12 6.12
N ALA A 95 -3.37 -19.60 6.83
CA ALA A 95 -1.96 -19.84 6.53
C ALA A 95 -1.58 -21.33 6.39
N ASP A 96 -2.10 -22.20 7.28
CA ASP A 96 -1.86 -23.67 7.21
C ASP A 96 -2.46 -24.28 5.94
N ALA A 97 -3.68 -23.86 5.55
CA ALA A 97 -4.32 -24.33 4.33
C ALA A 97 -3.52 -23.89 3.09
N SER A 98 -3.00 -22.67 3.07
CA SER A 98 -2.15 -22.16 2.00
C SER A 98 -0.82 -22.91 1.90
N ALA A 99 -0.21 -23.22 3.05
CA ALA A 99 1.01 -24.03 3.11
C ALA A 99 0.78 -25.46 2.59
N ARG A 100 -0.29 -26.12 3.02
CA ARG A 100 -0.69 -27.46 2.52
C ARG A 100 -0.98 -27.45 1.02
N LYS A 101 -1.73 -26.45 0.53
CA LYS A 101 -2.01 -26.27 -0.90
C LYS A 101 -0.72 -26.10 -1.70
N ARG A 102 0.27 -25.37 -1.16
CA ARG A 102 1.59 -25.22 -1.79
C ARG A 102 2.38 -26.53 -1.79
N ALA A 103 2.40 -27.28 -0.69
CA ALA A 103 3.03 -28.60 -0.63
C ALA A 103 2.45 -29.55 -1.69
N GLY A 104 1.12 -29.59 -1.82
CA GLY A 104 0.43 -30.37 -2.86
C GLY A 104 0.80 -29.95 -4.29
N ARG A 105 0.86 -28.64 -4.57
CA ARG A 105 1.32 -28.11 -5.88
C ARG A 105 2.76 -28.51 -6.20
N LEU A 106 3.62 -28.60 -5.18
CA LEU A 106 5.01 -29.03 -5.30
C LEU A 106 5.18 -30.55 -5.28
N ARG A 107 4.08 -31.32 -5.22
CA ARG A 107 4.07 -32.79 -5.17
C ARG A 107 4.93 -33.36 -4.03
N THR A 108 4.95 -32.70 -2.88
CA THR A 108 5.66 -33.14 -1.67
C THR A 108 4.68 -33.29 -0.52
N SER A 109 5.04 -34.12 0.47
CA SER A 109 4.25 -34.24 1.70
C SER A 109 4.34 -32.95 2.53
N TYR A 110 3.29 -32.64 3.29
CA TYR A 110 3.30 -31.46 4.15
C TYR A 110 4.41 -31.49 5.23
N PRO A 111 4.72 -32.64 5.89
CA PRO A 111 5.85 -32.73 6.80
C PRO A 111 7.20 -32.43 6.13
N GLU A 112 7.43 -32.97 4.93
CA GLU A 112 8.66 -32.75 4.17
C GLU A 112 8.80 -31.28 3.72
N PHE A 113 7.71 -30.68 3.23
CA PHE A 113 7.65 -29.25 2.90
C PHE A 113 8.05 -28.38 4.10
N THR A 114 7.49 -28.69 5.27
CA THR A 114 7.72 -27.94 6.51
C THR A 114 9.17 -28.10 6.98
N ALA A 115 9.70 -29.33 7.00
CA ALA A 115 11.08 -29.59 7.39
C ALA A 115 12.08 -28.84 6.49
N ARG A 116 11.86 -28.88 5.17
CA ARG A 116 12.71 -28.15 4.21
C ARG A 116 12.62 -26.65 4.39
N SER A 117 11.41 -26.10 4.57
CA SER A 117 11.23 -24.66 4.79
C SER A 117 11.84 -24.21 6.11
N ARG A 118 11.75 -25.03 7.18
CA ARG A 118 12.37 -24.75 8.48
C ARG A 118 13.89 -24.71 8.38
N ASP A 119 14.52 -25.67 7.71
CA ASP A 119 15.97 -25.70 7.52
C ASP A 119 16.50 -24.43 6.80
N VAL A 120 15.75 -23.90 5.83
CA VAL A 120 16.07 -22.61 5.18
C VAL A 120 15.99 -21.45 6.19
N MET A 121 14.94 -21.41 7.02
CA MET A 121 14.76 -20.37 8.03
C MET A 121 15.87 -20.42 9.10
N GLU A 122 16.21 -21.61 9.60
CA GLU A 122 17.25 -21.81 10.60
C GLU A 122 18.62 -21.36 10.09
N ARG A 123 18.98 -21.73 8.86
CA ARG A 123 20.22 -21.26 8.22
C ARG A 123 20.26 -19.74 8.07
N TYR A 124 19.14 -19.11 7.72
CA TYR A 124 19.06 -17.65 7.62
C TYR A 124 19.20 -16.95 8.98
N LEU A 125 18.55 -17.47 10.02
CA LEU A 125 18.65 -16.92 11.37
C LEU A 125 20.06 -17.06 11.95
N ALA A 126 20.71 -18.20 11.70
CA ALA A 126 22.11 -18.42 12.08
C ALA A 126 23.04 -17.41 11.36
N TYR A 127 22.85 -17.21 10.05
CA TYR A 127 23.60 -16.21 9.28
C TYR A 127 23.40 -14.78 9.81
N ARG A 128 22.17 -14.42 10.17
CA ARG A 128 21.83 -13.10 10.73
C ARG A 128 22.17 -12.94 12.22
N LYS A 129 22.67 -13.99 12.88
CA LYS A 129 22.95 -14.03 14.32
C LYS A 129 21.74 -13.62 15.17
N ARG A 130 20.56 -14.17 14.86
CA ARG A 130 19.28 -13.91 15.56
C ARG A 130 18.78 -15.15 16.31
N PRO A 131 19.49 -15.57 17.38
CA PRO A 131 19.14 -16.79 18.10
C PRO A 131 17.81 -16.67 18.86
N ASP A 132 17.42 -15.44 19.19
CA ASP A 132 16.17 -15.08 19.86
C ASP A 132 14.93 -15.58 19.12
N LEU A 133 14.98 -15.65 17.78
CA LEU A 133 13.85 -16.01 16.95
C LEU A 133 13.69 -17.51 16.71
N HIS A 134 14.66 -18.36 17.08
CA HIS A 134 14.54 -19.83 16.90
C HIS A 134 13.41 -20.43 17.74
N THR A 135 13.11 -19.83 18.89
CA THR A 135 12.03 -20.29 19.78
C THR A 135 10.66 -20.24 19.10
N LEU A 136 10.44 -19.24 18.23
CA LEU A 136 9.21 -19.04 17.47
C LEU A 136 9.02 -20.04 16.31
N LEU A 137 10.09 -20.74 15.89
CA LEU A 137 10.01 -21.78 14.85
C LEU A 137 9.63 -23.16 15.41
N ASN A 138 9.69 -23.31 16.73
CA ASN A 138 9.50 -24.55 17.48
C ASN A 138 8.22 -24.56 18.34
N SER A 139 7.58 -23.40 18.50
CA SER A 139 6.23 -23.24 19.09
C SER A 139 5.14 -23.60 18.08
#